data_AF-A0A5D0WN44-F1
#
_entry.id   AF-A0A5D0WN44-F1
#
_cell.length_a   1.000
_cell.length_b   1.000
_cell.length_c   1.000
_cell.angle_alpha   90.00
_cell.angle_beta   90.00
_cell.angle_gamma   90.00
#
_symmetry.space_group_name_H-M   'P 1'
#
loop_
_entity.id
_entity.type
_entity.pdbx_description
1 polymer ?
#
loop_
_entity_poly.entity_id
_entity_poly.type
_entity_poly.pdbx_seq_one_letter_code
_entity_poly.pdbx_strand_id
1 'polypeptide(L)'
;MLNLMDKHAVIRLKKEGHSNRSLEKMLGINRKTIGKYWNDYLKDMSQLETGDCDLREIQEKIAAPPKYDVSKRQYRKYTEAMDEFLDDILASEKKKDAILGTHKQK
;
A
#
# COMPACT_ATOMS: atom_id res chain seq x y z
N MET A 1 -1.33 -1.34 -13.20
CA MET A 1 -1.05 0.01 -12.65
C MET A 1 -2.17 0.90 -13.14
N LEU A 2 -2.74 1.76 -12.30
CA LEU A 2 -3.76 2.70 -12.77
C LEU A 2 -3.12 3.71 -13.72
N ASN A 3 -3.87 4.17 -14.70
CA ASN A 3 -3.36 5.13 -15.68
C ASN A 3 -3.54 6.56 -15.16
N LEU A 4 -2.89 7.52 -15.84
CA LEU A 4 -3.00 8.93 -15.51
C LEU A 4 -4.46 9.42 -15.53
N MET A 5 -5.25 8.95 -16.50
CA MET A 5 -6.67 9.28 -16.62
C MET A 5 -7.49 8.83 -15.40
N ASP A 6 -7.19 7.65 -14.84
CA ASP A 6 -7.88 7.14 -13.66
C ASP A 6 -7.58 7.99 -12.43
N LYS A 7 -6.31 8.43 -12.27
CA LYS A 7 -5.88 9.35 -11.21
C LYS A 7 -6.67 10.66 -11.29
N HIS A 8 -6.79 11.25 -12.49
CA HIS A 8 -7.56 12.48 -12.69
C HIS A 8 -9.06 12.29 -12.48
N ALA A 9 -9.64 11.17 -12.95
CA ALA A 9 -11.05 10.86 -12.73
C ALA A 9 -11.38 10.77 -11.23
N VAL A 10 -10.51 10.11 -10.45
CA VAL A 10 -10.63 10.05 -8.99
C VAL A 10 -10.60 11.45 -8.37
N ILE A 11 -9.61 12.29 -8.72
CA ILE A 11 -9.48 13.65 -8.17
C ILE A 11 -10.71 14.49 -8.50
N ARG A 12 -11.19 14.45 -9.75
CA ARG A 12 -12.36 15.20 -10.21
C ARG A 12 -13.60 14.82 -9.41
N LEU A 13 -13.93 13.52 -9.35
CA LEU A 13 -15.12 13.03 -8.65
C LEU A 13 -15.02 13.24 -7.12
N LYS A 14 -13.81 13.23 -6.56
CA LYS A 14 -13.60 13.60 -5.14
C LYS A 14 -13.92 15.08 -4.88
N LYS A 15 -13.55 15.99 -5.79
CA LYS A 15 -13.92 17.41 -5.72
C LYS A 15 -15.43 17.62 -5.84
N GLU A 16 -16.11 16.78 -6.61
CA GLU A 16 -17.59 16.76 -6.71
C GLU A 16 -18.29 16.20 -5.45
N GLY A 17 -17.53 15.71 -4.46
CA GLY A 17 -18.07 15.27 -3.17
C GLY A 17 -18.33 13.76 -3.06
N HIS A 18 -17.93 12.95 -4.04
CA HIS A 18 -18.13 11.50 -3.95
C HIS A 18 -17.29 10.85 -2.84
N SER A 19 -17.92 9.90 -2.14
CA SER A 19 -17.22 9.08 -1.14
C SER A 19 -16.34 8.03 -1.82
N ASN A 20 -15.30 7.56 -1.13
CA ASN A 20 -14.39 6.56 -1.69
C ASN A 20 -15.10 5.23 -2.04
N ARG A 21 -16.16 4.88 -1.29
CA ARG A 21 -17.01 3.70 -1.56
C ARG A 21 -17.87 3.89 -2.81
N SER A 22 -18.40 5.09 -3.02
CA SER A 22 -19.16 5.44 -4.22
C SER A 22 -18.25 5.33 -5.46
N LEU A 23 -17.03 5.86 -5.36
CA LEU A 23 -16.04 5.80 -6.42
C LEU A 23 -15.57 4.38 -6.76
N GLU A 24 -15.42 3.52 -5.76
CA GLU A 24 -15.07 2.11 -5.96
C GLU A 24 -16.12 1.39 -6.80
N LYS A 25 -17.42 1.66 -6.56
CA LYS A 25 -18.50 1.11 -7.37
C LYS A 25 -18.55 1.68 -8.79
N MET A 26 -18.21 2.95 -8.97
CA MET A 26 -18.29 3.62 -10.28
C MET A 26 -17.10 3.31 -11.19
N LEU A 27 -15.88 3.29 -10.65
CA LEU A 27 -14.65 3.14 -11.43
C LEU A 27 -14.06 1.72 -11.34
N GLY A 28 -14.56 0.87 -10.44
CA GLY A 28 -13.98 -0.46 -10.18
C GLY A 28 -12.61 -0.41 -9.49
N ILE A 29 -12.19 0.76 -9.01
CA ILE A 29 -10.89 0.97 -8.36
C ILE A 29 -11.06 0.75 -6.86
N ASN A 30 -10.13 0.02 -6.24
CA ASN A 30 -10.18 -0.22 -4.80
C ASN A 30 -10.23 1.11 -4.00
N ARG A 31 -11.16 1.20 -3.04
CA ARG A 31 -11.34 2.39 -2.18
C ARG A 31 -10.07 2.85 -1.46
N LYS A 32 -9.14 1.93 -1.15
CA LYS A 32 -7.85 2.25 -0.51
C LYS A 32 -6.95 3.02 -1.47
N THR A 33 -6.93 2.63 -2.74
CA THR A 33 -6.17 3.31 -3.79
C THR A 33 -6.73 4.70 -4.08
N ILE A 34 -8.06 4.81 -4.13
CA ILE A 34 -8.76 6.10 -4.23
C ILE A 34 -8.37 7.04 -3.08
N GLY A 35 -8.43 6.52 -1.84
CA GLY A 35 -8.04 7.30 -0.66
C GLY A 35 -6.58 7.74 -0.70
N LYS A 36 -5.68 6.86 -1.13
CA LYS A 36 -4.26 7.21 -1.32
C LYS A 36 -4.10 8.38 -2.29
N TYR A 37 -4.65 8.28 -3.50
CA TYR A 37 -4.50 9.32 -4.52
C TYR A 37 -5.10 10.66 -4.10
N TRP A 38 -6.21 10.64 -3.37
CA TRP A 38 -6.81 11.85 -2.84
C TRP A 38 -5.93 12.51 -1.76
N ASN A 39 -5.38 11.72 -0.84
CA ASN A 39 -4.53 12.25 0.22
C ASN A 39 -3.19 12.78 -0.33
N ASP A 40 -2.61 12.07 -1.29
CA ASP A 40 -1.40 12.53 -2.00
C ASP A 40 -1.67 13.87 -2.70
N TYR A 41 -2.81 13.99 -3.40
CA TYR A 41 -3.23 15.25 -4.03
C TYR A 41 -3.42 16.39 -3.02
N LEU A 42 -4.07 16.15 -1.88
CA LEU A 42 -4.26 17.18 -0.84
C LEU A 42 -2.91 17.63 -0.26
N LYS A 43 -1.97 16.70 -0.08
CA LYS A 43 -0.61 17.02 0.38
C LYS A 43 0.13 17.88 -0.63
N ASP A 44 0.07 17.53 -1.91
CA ASP A 44 0.69 18.30 -2.99
C ASP A 44 0.07 19.71 -3.06
N MET A 45 -1.25 19.84 -2.90
CA MET A 45 -1.94 21.14 -2.85
C MET A 45 -1.54 21.99 -1.64
N SER A 46 -1.42 21.41 -0.45
CA SER A 46 -1.00 22.17 0.73
C SER A 46 0.46 22.66 0.61
N GLN A 47 1.31 21.89 -0.08
CA GLN A 47 2.68 22.29 -0.39
C GLN A 47 2.74 23.45 -1.39
N LEU A 48 1.83 23.49 -2.38
CA LEU A 48 1.71 24.62 -3.30
C LEU A 48 1.28 25.91 -2.59
N GLU A 49 0.39 25.82 -1.60
CA GLU A 49 -0.10 26.98 -0.84
C GLU A 49 0.94 27.55 0.13
N THR A 50 1.80 26.69 0.70
CA THR A 50 2.81 27.09 1.70
C THR A 50 4.03 27.77 1.06
N GLY A 51 4.30 27.50 -0.24
CA GLY A 51 5.36 28.19 -1.00
C GLY A 51 6.80 27.80 -0.66
N ASP A 52 7.02 26.80 0.19
CA ASP A 52 8.33 26.34 0.66
C ASP A 52 9.08 25.41 -0.33
N CYS A 53 8.48 25.16 -1.50
CA CYS A 53 8.95 24.16 -2.47
C CYS A 53 8.94 24.71 -3.91
N ASP A 54 9.72 24.09 -4.80
CA ASP A 54 9.71 24.39 -6.22
C ASP A 54 8.34 24.05 -6.84
N LEU A 55 7.55 25.09 -7.14
CA LEU A 55 6.17 24.99 -7.64
C LEU A 55 6.07 24.12 -8.90
N ARG A 56 7.10 24.16 -9.75
CA ARG A 56 7.13 23.43 -11.01
C ARG A 56 7.17 21.92 -10.78
N GLU A 57 7.98 21.46 -9.84
CA GLU A 57 8.09 20.03 -9.52
C GLU A 57 6.78 19.46 -8.98
N ILE A 58 6.04 20.25 -8.18
CA ILE A 58 4.76 19.80 -7.61
C ILE A 58 3.69 19.72 -8.71
N GLN A 59 3.63 20.72 -9.60
CA GLN A 59 2.73 20.67 -10.76
C GLN A 59 3.02 19.46 -11.66
N GLU A 60 4.30 19.17 -11.91
CA GLU A 60 4.72 17.99 -12.67
C GLU A 60 4.33 16.69 -11.95
N LYS A 61 4.48 16.59 -10.62
CA LYS A 61 4.04 15.42 -9.83
C LYS A 61 2.53 15.18 -9.89
N ILE A 62 1.73 16.24 -9.86
CA ILE A 62 0.27 16.15 -9.98
C ILE A 62 -0.12 15.61 -11.36
N ALA A 63 0.51 16.11 -12.42
CA ALA A 63 0.27 15.71 -13.81
C ALA A 63 0.93 14.38 -14.21
N ALA A 64 1.87 13.86 -13.41
CA ALA A 64 2.54 12.61 -13.69
C ALA A 64 1.65 11.37 -13.39
N PRO A 65 1.84 10.26 -14.14
CA PRO A 65 1.16 9.00 -13.87
C PRO A 65 1.50 8.48 -12.46
N PRO A 66 0.59 7.74 -11.81
CA PRO A 66 0.84 7.22 -10.47
C PRO A 66 2.05 6.28 -10.50
N LYS A 67 3.04 6.50 -9.63
CA LYS A 67 4.26 5.69 -9.50
C LYS A 67 4.18 4.81 -8.25
N TYR A 68 4.57 3.54 -8.37
CA TYR A 68 4.73 2.67 -7.20
C TYR A 68 5.99 3.05 -6.42
N ASP A 69 5.87 3.11 -5.10
CA ASP A 69 7.03 3.23 -4.22
C ASP A 69 7.71 1.85 -4.12
N VAL A 70 8.92 1.78 -4.65
CA VAL A 70 9.77 0.59 -4.63
C VAL A 70 10.97 0.76 -3.70
N SER A 71 11.07 1.87 -2.97
CA SER A 71 12.23 2.19 -2.11
C SER A 71 12.46 1.13 -1.02
N LYS A 72 11.37 0.60 -0.44
CA LYS A 72 11.40 -0.45 0.58
C LYS A 72 11.41 -1.87 0.02
N ARG A 73 11.33 -2.03 -1.31
CA ARG A 73 11.31 -3.34 -1.93
C ARG A 73 12.71 -3.92 -1.88
N GLN A 74 12.92 -4.85 -0.95
CA GLN A 74 14.16 -5.59 -0.85
C GLN A 74 14.02 -6.96 -1.51
N TYR A 75 15.06 -7.36 -2.21
CA TYR A 75 15.16 -8.72 -2.73
C TYR A 75 15.50 -9.66 -1.58
N ARG A 76 14.51 -10.42 -1.10
CA ARG A 76 14.73 -11.44 -0.09
C ARG A 76 15.07 -12.75 -0.78
N LYS A 77 16.34 -13.15 -0.70
CA LYS A 77 16.76 -14.49 -1.08
C LYS A 77 16.56 -15.43 0.09
N TYR A 78 16.36 -16.70 -0.22
CA TYR A 78 16.45 -17.77 0.75
C TYR A 78 17.92 -17.88 1.20
N THR A 79 18.14 -17.96 2.50
CA THR A 79 19.48 -18.02 3.11
C THR A 79 19.56 -19.18 4.07
N GLU A 80 20.76 -19.70 4.32
CA GLU A 80 21.01 -20.81 5.26
C GLU A 80 20.52 -20.50 6.69
N ALA A 81 20.63 -19.24 7.15
CA ALA A 81 20.04 -18.81 8.42
C ALA A 81 18.51 -18.98 8.50
N MET A 82 17.81 -19.04 7.36
CA MET A 82 16.38 -19.35 7.32
C MET A 82 16.14 -20.86 7.47
N ASP A 83 17.03 -21.71 6.94
CA ASP A 83 16.98 -23.17 7.15
C ASP A 83 17.17 -23.50 8.63
N GLU A 84 18.21 -22.93 9.24
CA GLU A 84 18.48 -23.11 10.68
C GLU A 84 17.28 -22.68 11.53
N PHE A 85 16.67 -21.54 11.19
CA PHE A 85 15.47 -21.05 11.89
C PHE A 85 14.27 -21.98 11.71
N LEU A 86 14.09 -22.57 10.51
CA LEU A 86 13.02 -23.53 10.26
C LEU A 86 13.25 -24.84 11.04
N ASP A 87 14.48 -25.32 11.10
CA ASP A 87 14.85 -26.51 11.86
C ASP A 87 14.63 -26.30 13.37
N ASP A 88 14.96 -25.11 13.89
CA ASP A 88 14.69 -24.73 15.28
C ASP A 88 13.18 -24.73 15.58
N ILE A 89 12.36 -24.17 14.68
CA ILE A 89 10.89 -24.23 14.80
C ILE A 89 10.43 -25.68 14.84
N LEU A 90 10.89 -26.52 13.89
CA LEU A 90 10.50 -27.93 13.80
C LEU A 90 10.87 -28.70 15.08
N ALA A 91 12.07 -28.46 15.61
CA ALA A 91 12.51 -29.06 16.87
C ALA A 91 11.67 -28.59 18.06
N SER A 92 11.26 -27.32 18.08
CA SER A 92 10.38 -26.77 19.11
C SER A 92 8.98 -27.37 19.07
N GLU A 93 8.40 -27.56 17.88
CA GLU A 93 7.07 -28.18 17.72
C GLU A 93 7.11 -29.64 18.15
N LYS A 94 8.14 -30.41 17.77
CA LYS A 94 8.32 -31.79 18.26
C LYS A 94 8.36 -31.87 19.79
N LYS A 95 9.01 -30.91 20.45
CA LYS A 95 9.02 -30.82 21.92
C LYS A 95 7.65 -30.50 22.48
N LYS A 96 6.92 -29.54 21.88
CA LYS A 96 5.55 -29.20 22.30
C LYS A 96 4.60 -30.37 22.13
N ASP A 97 4.65 -31.07 21.00
CA ASP A 97 3.84 -32.26 20.72
C ASP A 97 4.08 -33.35 21.78
N ALA A 98 5.34 -33.57 22.16
CA ALA A 98 5.69 -34.53 23.21
C ALA A 98 5.16 -34.12 24.60
N ILE A 99 5.18 -32.83 24.93
CA ILE A 99 4.75 -32.31 26.24
C ILE A 99 3.22 -32.22 26.35
N LEU A 100 2.57 -31.66 25.32
CA LEU A 100 1.14 -31.38 25.32
C LEU A 100 0.31 -32.59 24.91
N GLY A 101 0.90 -33.54 24.17
CA GLY A 101 0.20 -34.72 23.67
C GLY A 101 -1.00 -34.37 22.76
N THR A 102 -1.79 -35.38 22.41
CA THR A 102 -3.02 -35.19 21.64
C THR A 102 -4.18 -34.79 22.56
N HIS A 103 -4.25 -33.51 22.91
CA HIS A 103 -5.48 -32.93 23.46
C HIS A 103 -6.51 -32.73 22.33
N LYS A 104 -7.12 -33.85 21.91
CA LYS A 104 -8.26 -33.83 21.00
C LYS A 104 -9.39 -33.06 21.70
N GLN A 105 -9.69 -31.84 21.27
CA GLN A 105 -10.91 -31.16 21.69
C GLN A 105 -12.10 -31.99 21.20
N LYS A 106 -13.00 -32.36 22.13
CA LYS A 106 -14.27 -33.03 21.82
C LYS A 106 -15.27 -32.02 21.28
#